data_AF-A0ABD1VPG3-F1
#
_entry.id   AF-A0ABD1VPG3-F1
#
_cell.length_a   1.000
_cell.length_b   1.000
_cell.length_c   1.000
_cell.angle_alpha   90.00
_cell.angle_beta   90.00
_cell.angle_gamma   90.00
#
_symmetry.space_group_name_H-M   'P 1'
#
loop_
_entity.id
_entity.type
_entity.pdbx_description
1 polymer ?
#
loop_
_entity_poly.entity_id
_entity_poly.type
_entity_poly.pdbx_seq_one_letter_code
_entity_poly.pdbx_strand_id
1 'polypeptide(L)'
;MTLRTYVEMLKFQDRLHSYSYFQKAAVGAIKCYLKLYDSPSKSATDEDDEMSKLPPSQKKKLRQKQRKAEARAKKEAEVKEETNVTAVSKSGKRPVKPVDPDPRGEKLLMVEDPLMEATKYLKLLQKHSSEYIETHLLSFEVNMRKQKTLLALQAVKHLLRLDAEHPDSHRCLIKFFSKVGSMPAPVTDAEKLIWGVLEAERPTISQLHGKSLIDANSFFLEKHRDSLMHRAAVAEMLYVLEPNKKGEAITLIEGSNNDMGSTNGALGSVRKWRLKDCIAVHKLLETIINDNDAASRWKVQCAEYFPYSTYFEGNHSSAVSNSTSHQIPKLPQNDGGADSSISNQNSSSLSSNGKVEELEALKDLVIQ
;
A
#
# COMPACT_ATOMS: atom_id res chain seq x y z
N MET A 1 24.62 -38.77 -18.12
CA MET A 1 23.67 -38.68 -16.98
C MET A 1 23.78 -37.28 -16.37
N THR A 2 22.69 -36.52 -16.27
CA THR A 2 22.66 -35.11 -15.83
C THR A 2 22.39 -34.97 -14.32
N LEU A 3 23.08 -35.79 -13.50
CA LEU A 3 22.86 -35.83 -12.05
C LEU A 3 23.09 -34.47 -11.36
N ARG A 4 24.10 -33.71 -11.82
CA ARG A 4 24.36 -32.36 -11.30
C ARG A 4 23.17 -31.44 -11.50
N THR A 5 22.62 -31.41 -12.72
CA THR A 5 21.45 -30.60 -13.06
C THR A 5 20.19 -31.05 -12.31
N TYR A 6 20.03 -32.35 -12.08
CA TYR A 6 18.92 -32.87 -11.27
C TYR A 6 19.04 -32.41 -9.80
N VAL A 7 20.22 -32.47 -9.21
CA VAL A 7 20.46 -31.97 -7.85
C VAL A 7 20.27 -30.44 -7.76
N GLU A 8 20.68 -29.69 -8.79
CA GLU A 8 20.41 -28.25 -8.88
C GLU A 8 18.91 -27.94 -8.95
N MET A 9 18.14 -28.72 -9.72
CA MET A 9 16.68 -28.59 -9.79
C MET A 9 16.01 -28.85 -8.42
N LEU A 10 16.46 -29.86 -7.66
CA LEU A 10 15.94 -30.11 -6.32
C LEU A 10 16.26 -28.95 -5.36
N LYS A 11 17.50 -28.46 -5.38
CA LYS A 11 17.91 -27.28 -4.58
C LYS A 11 17.12 -26.03 -4.96
N PHE A 12 16.79 -25.88 -6.25
CA PHE A 12 15.94 -24.80 -6.73
C PHE A 12 14.52 -24.91 -6.17
N GLN A 13 13.94 -26.11 -6.19
CA GLN A 13 12.59 -26.36 -5.66
C GLN A 13 12.50 -26.08 -4.15
N ASP A 14 13.53 -26.43 -3.38
CA ASP A 14 13.61 -26.14 -1.93
C ASP A 14 13.63 -24.63 -1.62
N ARG A 15 14.12 -23.83 -2.57
CA ARG A 15 14.28 -22.36 -2.46
C ARG A 15 13.25 -21.58 -3.28
N LEU A 16 12.21 -22.23 -3.78
CA LEU A 16 11.23 -21.61 -4.66
C LEU A 16 10.55 -20.38 -4.01
N HIS A 17 10.28 -20.44 -2.70
CA HIS A 17 9.66 -19.36 -1.95
C HIS A 17 10.65 -18.29 -1.43
N SER A 18 11.97 -18.47 -1.60
CA SER A 18 12.94 -17.42 -1.23
C SER A 18 13.15 -16.38 -2.33
N TYR A 19 12.62 -16.60 -3.53
CA TYR A 19 12.77 -15.67 -4.64
C TYR A 19 11.98 -14.38 -4.43
N SER A 20 12.54 -13.27 -4.89
CA SER A 20 11.97 -11.92 -4.71
C SER A 20 10.56 -11.77 -5.30
N TYR A 21 10.20 -12.54 -6.33
CA TYR A 21 8.86 -12.51 -6.91
C TYR A 21 7.82 -13.05 -5.93
N PHE A 22 8.11 -14.20 -5.32
CA PHE A 22 7.24 -14.79 -4.29
C PHE A 22 7.16 -13.87 -3.08
N GLN A 23 8.31 -13.34 -2.62
CA GLN A 23 8.35 -12.42 -1.49
C GLN A 23 7.47 -11.19 -1.71
N LYS A 24 7.62 -10.50 -2.85
CA LYS A 24 6.81 -9.31 -3.18
C LYS A 24 5.32 -9.65 -3.25
N ALA A 25 4.96 -10.77 -3.86
CA ALA A 25 3.58 -11.22 -3.97
C ALA A 25 2.99 -11.55 -2.59
N ALA A 26 3.71 -12.30 -1.75
CA ALA A 26 3.29 -12.67 -0.41
C ALA A 26 3.16 -11.46 0.51
N VAL A 27 4.11 -10.52 0.47
CA VAL A 27 4.04 -9.24 1.20
C VAL A 27 2.81 -8.44 0.78
N GLY A 28 2.54 -8.35 -0.53
CA GLY A 28 1.34 -7.71 -1.06
C GLY A 28 0.05 -8.38 -0.58
N ALA A 29 -0.02 -9.70 -0.68
CA ALA A 29 -1.18 -10.48 -0.24
C ALA A 29 -1.46 -10.30 1.26
N ILE A 30 -0.43 -10.40 2.11
CA ILE A 30 -0.58 -10.19 3.56
C ILE A 30 -1.08 -8.77 3.85
N LYS A 31 -0.53 -7.75 3.19
CA LYS A 31 -1.00 -6.36 3.35
C LYS A 31 -2.46 -6.20 2.94
N CYS A 32 -2.91 -6.86 1.87
CA CYS A 32 -4.32 -6.86 1.46
C CYS A 32 -5.21 -7.53 2.52
N TYR A 33 -4.84 -8.70 3.03
CA TYR A 33 -5.61 -9.38 4.07
C TYR A 33 -5.65 -8.60 5.39
N LEU A 34 -4.55 -7.94 5.77
CA LEU A 34 -4.53 -7.04 6.93
C LEU A 34 -5.51 -5.87 6.75
N LYS A 35 -5.52 -5.24 5.57
CA LYS A 35 -6.49 -4.18 5.26
C LYS A 35 -7.93 -4.68 5.25
N LEU A 36 -8.17 -5.89 4.73
CA LEU A 36 -9.50 -6.50 4.72
C LEU A 36 -9.97 -6.80 6.15
N TYR A 37 -9.06 -7.17 7.05
CA TYR A 37 -9.38 -7.36 8.46
C TYR A 37 -9.68 -6.03 9.17
N ASP A 38 -8.88 -4.99 8.93
CA ASP A 38 -9.05 -3.67 9.56
C ASP A 38 -10.26 -2.90 9.00
N SER A 39 -10.63 -3.17 7.75
CA SER A 39 -11.74 -2.55 7.04
C SER A 39 -12.47 -3.63 6.25
N PRO A 40 -13.31 -4.45 6.91
CA PRO A 40 -14.08 -5.47 6.22
C PRO A 40 -14.93 -4.79 5.14
N SER A 41 -14.86 -5.32 3.91
CA SER A 41 -15.76 -4.86 2.86
C SER A 41 -17.17 -5.01 3.40
N LYS A 42 -17.95 -3.91 3.34
CA LYS A 42 -19.36 -3.86 3.77
C LYS A 42 -20.00 -5.20 3.47
N SER A 43 -20.38 -5.94 4.52
CA SER A 43 -21.00 -7.23 4.35
C SER A 43 -22.28 -7.05 3.52
N ALA A 44 -22.76 -8.10 2.86
CA ALA A 44 -24.05 -8.08 2.19
C ALA A 44 -25.22 -7.58 3.08
N THR A 45 -25.03 -7.59 4.40
CA THR A 45 -25.93 -7.03 5.41
C THR A 45 -26.09 -5.50 5.33
N ASP A 46 -25.01 -4.76 5.05
CA ASP A 46 -25.07 -3.31 4.87
C ASP A 46 -25.64 -2.91 3.50
N GLU A 47 -25.44 -3.75 2.47
CA GLU A 47 -26.12 -3.57 1.18
C GLU A 47 -27.63 -3.80 1.31
N ASP A 48 -28.08 -4.75 2.14
CA ASP A 48 -29.50 -4.94 2.43
C ASP A 48 -30.08 -3.78 3.26
N ASP A 49 -29.29 -3.12 4.11
CA ASP A 49 -29.74 -1.99 4.94
C ASP A 49 -29.71 -0.63 4.21
N GLU A 50 -28.80 -0.44 3.24
CA GLU A 50 -28.92 0.65 2.26
C GLU A 50 -30.01 0.36 1.24
N MET A 51 -30.18 -0.89 0.82
CA MET A 51 -31.27 -1.25 -0.06
C MET A 51 -32.59 -1.04 0.66
N SER A 52 -32.74 -1.42 1.94
CA SER A 52 -33.97 -1.28 2.74
C SER A 52 -34.41 0.18 2.91
N LYS A 53 -33.48 1.13 3.02
CA LYS A 53 -33.72 2.59 3.15
C LYS A 53 -34.09 3.31 1.84
N LEU A 54 -33.99 2.66 0.67
CA LEU A 54 -34.38 3.24 -0.61
C LEU A 54 -35.90 3.09 -0.90
N PRO A 55 -36.55 4.09 -1.54
CA PRO A 55 -37.96 4.04 -1.91
C PRO A 55 -38.29 2.81 -2.78
N PRO A 56 -39.48 2.19 -2.62
CA PRO A 56 -39.85 0.95 -3.31
C PRO A 56 -39.79 1.02 -4.84
N SER A 57 -39.92 2.22 -5.42
CA SER A 57 -39.80 2.47 -6.86
C SER A 57 -38.37 2.34 -7.41
N GLN A 58 -37.34 2.56 -6.59
CA GLN A 58 -35.93 2.45 -6.97
C GLN A 58 -35.38 1.02 -6.77
N LYS A 59 -35.84 0.30 -5.74
CA LYS A 59 -35.52 -1.13 -5.52
C LYS A 59 -35.89 -2.01 -6.72
N LYS A 60 -37.08 -1.80 -7.30
CA LYS A 60 -37.55 -2.59 -8.44
C LYS A 60 -36.73 -2.32 -9.70
N LYS A 61 -36.32 -1.07 -9.93
CA LYS A 61 -35.45 -0.69 -11.05
C LYS A 61 -34.02 -1.23 -10.91
N LEU A 62 -33.44 -1.19 -9.71
CA LEU A 62 -32.09 -1.71 -9.47
C LEU A 62 -32.05 -3.24 -9.58
N ARG A 63 -33.01 -3.96 -8.98
CA ARG A 63 -33.10 -5.43 -9.09
C ARG A 63 -33.36 -5.89 -10.53
N GLN A 64 -34.15 -5.15 -11.31
CA GLN A 64 -34.34 -5.45 -12.73
C GLN A 64 -33.07 -5.17 -13.56
N LYS A 65 -32.31 -4.11 -13.22
CA LYS A 65 -31.03 -3.79 -13.86
C LYS A 65 -29.94 -4.82 -13.53
N GLN A 66 -29.86 -5.27 -12.28
CA GLN A 66 -28.95 -6.33 -11.84
C GLN A 66 -29.30 -7.68 -12.48
N ARG A 67 -30.58 -8.10 -12.46
CA ARG A 67 -31.01 -9.33 -13.16
C ARG A 67 -30.75 -9.28 -14.67
N LYS A 68 -30.88 -8.11 -15.29
CA LYS A 68 -30.58 -7.92 -16.72
C LYS A 68 -29.07 -7.94 -17.01
N ALA A 69 -28.24 -7.42 -16.09
CA ALA A 69 -26.78 -7.49 -16.20
C ALA A 69 -26.27 -8.91 -15.97
N GLU A 70 -26.79 -9.62 -14.98
CA GLU A 70 -26.44 -11.01 -14.68
C GLU A 70 -26.91 -11.97 -15.79
N ALA A 71 -28.12 -11.77 -16.33
CA ALA A 71 -28.59 -12.53 -17.48
C ALA A 71 -27.79 -12.23 -18.76
N ARG A 72 -27.23 -11.02 -18.92
CA ARG A 72 -26.31 -10.69 -20.02
C ARG A 72 -24.95 -11.35 -19.81
N ALA A 73 -24.40 -11.31 -18.60
CA ALA A 73 -23.13 -11.95 -18.29
C ALA A 73 -23.19 -13.48 -18.45
N LYS A 74 -24.30 -14.11 -18.02
CA LYS A 74 -24.53 -15.56 -18.23
C LYS A 74 -24.63 -15.92 -19.71
N LYS A 75 -25.40 -15.16 -20.50
CA LYS A 75 -25.49 -15.37 -21.95
C LYS A 75 -24.17 -15.13 -22.68
N GLU A 76 -23.37 -14.16 -22.24
CA GLU A 76 -22.07 -13.86 -22.84
C GLU A 76 -20.99 -14.90 -22.45
N ALA A 77 -21.13 -15.54 -21.29
CA ALA A 77 -20.32 -16.70 -20.90
C ALA A 77 -20.70 -17.95 -21.71
N GLU A 78 -21.99 -18.21 -21.91
CA GLU A 78 -22.51 -19.37 -22.66
C GLU A 78 -22.18 -19.28 -24.17
N VAL A 79 -22.26 -18.09 -24.77
CA VAL A 79 -21.85 -17.86 -26.17
C VAL A 79 -20.33 -18.00 -26.37
N LYS A 80 -19.52 -17.74 -25.32
CA LYS A 80 -18.07 -18.02 -25.32
C LYS A 80 -17.74 -19.50 -25.13
N GLU A 81 -18.65 -20.30 -24.56
CA GLU A 81 -18.52 -21.75 -24.53
C GLU A 81 -18.82 -22.35 -25.92
N GLU A 82 -19.93 -21.99 -26.57
CA GLU A 82 -20.33 -22.57 -27.87
C GLU A 82 -19.37 -22.24 -29.04
N THR A 83 -18.76 -21.05 -29.03
CA THR A 83 -17.75 -20.67 -30.02
C THR A 83 -16.40 -21.37 -29.83
N ASN A 84 -16.11 -21.88 -28.62
CA ASN A 84 -14.93 -22.70 -28.39
C ASN A 84 -15.14 -24.18 -28.74
N VAL A 85 -16.37 -24.70 -28.72
CA VAL A 85 -16.61 -26.11 -29.10
C VAL A 85 -16.47 -26.34 -30.61
N THR A 86 -16.81 -25.34 -31.43
CA THR A 86 -16.73 -25.45 -32.90
C THR A 86 -15.32 -25.22 -33.47
N ALA A 87 -14.42 -24.57 -32.73
CA ALA A 87 -13.03 -24.33 -33.15
C ALA A 87 -12.05 -25.48 -32.79
N VAL A 88 -12.50 -26.51 -32.06
CA VAL A 88 -11.64 -27.61 -31.55
C VAL A 88 -11.44 -28.77 -32.56
N SER A 89 -12.02 -28.71 -33.76
CA SER A 89 -11.83 -29.78 -34.76
C SER A 89 -10.55 -29.68 -35.61
N LYS A 90 -9.76 -28.60 -35.51
CA LYS A 90 -8.46 -28.48 -36.21
C LYS A 90 -7.44 -27.62 -35.44
N SER A 91 -6.77 -28.20 -34.43
CA SER A 91 -5.31 -28.03 -34.18
C SER A 91 -4.92 -28.31 -32.72
N GLY A 92 -3.94 -29.22 -32.55
CA GLY A 92 -2.92 -29.24 -31.49
C GLY A 92 -3.34 -29.07 -30.03
N LYS A 93 -3.27 -30.17 -29.26
CA LYS A 93 -3.27 -30.25 -27.78
C LYS A 93 -2.60 -29.03 -27.12
N ARG A 94 -3.40 -28.03 -26.73
CA ARG A 94 -3.04 -27.09 -25.68
C ARG A 94 -3.58 -27.65 -24.36
N PRO A 95 -2.79 -27.74 -23.29
CA PRO A 95 -3.32 -28.12 -21.99
C PRO A 95 -4.41 -27.10 -21.63
N VAL A 96 -5.63 -27.59 -21.44
CA VAL A 96 -6.79 -26.81 -21.00
C VAL A 96 -6.38 -26.18 -19.67
N LYS A 97 -6.17 -24.85 -19.65
CA LYS A 97 -5.93 -24.14 -18.40
C LYS A 97 -7.13 -24.43 -17.48
N PRO A 98 -6.91 -24.83 -16.22
CA PRO A 98 -8.01 -24.99 -15.27
C PRO A 98 -8.89 -23.73 -15.32
N VAL A 99 -10.19 -23.93 -15.54
CA VAL A 99 -11.15 -22.82 -15.55
C VAL A 99 -11.12 -22.21 -14.15
N ASP A 100 -10.74 -20.94 -14.08
CA ASP A 100 -10.68 -20.21 -12.82
C ASP A 100 -12.09 -20.09 -12.24
N PRO A 101 -12.36 -20.66 -11.05
CA PRO A 101 -13.68 -20.60 -10.42
C PRO A 101 -14.01 -19.20 -9.86
N ASP A 102 -13.10 -18.24 -9.89
CA ASP A 102 -13.31 -16.85 -9.48
C ASP A 102 -12.48 -15.84 -10.30
N PRO A 103 -12.83 -15.61 -11.58
CA PRO A 103 -12.07 -14.71 -12.46
C PRO A 103 -12.07 -13.23 -12.02
N ARG A 104 -12.95 -12.85 -11.08
CA ARG A 104 -13.07 -11.49 -10.56
C ARG A 104 -12.51 -11.33 -9.15
N GLY A 105 -12.13 -12.42 -8.49
CA GLY A 105 -11.59 -12.40 -7.12
C GLY A 105 -12.63 -12.07 -6.05
N GLU A 106 -13.93 -12.18 -6.35
CA GLU A 106 -15.01 -11.80 -5.43
C GLU A 106 -15.06 -12.73 -4.21
N LYS A 107 -14.72 -14.02 -4.38
CA LYS A 107 -14.62 -14.97 -3.27
C LYS A 107 -13.41 -14.68 -2.38
N LEU A 108 -12.32 -14.18 -2.97
CA LEU A 108 -11.12 -13.79 -2.23
C LEU A 108 -11.33 -12.54 -1.36
N LEU A 109 -12.29 -11.69 -1.73
CA LEU A 109 -12.70 -10.54 -0.92
C LEU A 109 -13.64 -10.94 0.23
N MET A 110 -14.42 -12.01 0.06
CA MET A 110 -15.37 -12.55 1.04
C MET A 110 -14.78 -13.68 1.89
N VAL A 111 -13.47 -13.67 2.12
CA VAL A 111 -12.80 -14.69 2.96
C VAL A 111 -13.24 -14.53 4.41
N GLU A 112 -13.72 -15.63 5.01
CA GLU A 112 -14.24 -15.66 6.39
C GLU A 112 -13.18 -15.27 7.45
N ASP A 113 -11.93 -15.74 7.28
CA ASP A 113 -10.82 -15.39 8.18
C ASP A 113 -9.58 -14.92 7.39
N PRO A 114 -9.48 -13.60 7.11
CA PRO A 114 -8.34 -13.01 6.43
C PRO A 114 -7.01 -13.22 7.16
N LEU A 115 -7.02 -13.26 8.50
CA LEU A 115 -5.80 -13.39 9.30
C LEU A 115 -5.22 -14.80 9.23
N MET A 116 -6.06 -15.81 9.07
CA MET A 116 -5.61 -17.18 8.84
C MET A 116 -4.94 -17.35 7.49
N GLU A 117 -5.49 -16.78 6.42
CA GLU A 117 -4.85 -16.76 5.11
C GLU A 117 -3.52 -16.00 5.13
N ALA A 118 -3.49 -14.82 5.75
CA ALA A 118 -2.25 -14.06 5.97
C ALA A 118 -1.19 -14.89 6.71
N THR A 119 -1.59 -15.68 7.70
CA THR A 119 -0.68 -16.54 8.47
C THR A 119 -0.04 -17.62 7.60
N LYS A 120 -0.72 -18.14 6.57
CA LYS A 120 -0.15 -19.16 5.66
C LYS A 120 1.03 -18.58 4.87
N TYR A 121 0.84 -17.41 4.26
CA TYR A 121 1.91 -16.71 3.55
C TYR A 121 3.04 -16.28 4.48
N LEU A 122 2.69 -15.81 5.68
CA LEU A 122 3.68 -15.40 6.68
C LEU A 122 4.60 -16.57 7.09
N LYS A 123 4.05 -17.77 7.31
CA LYS A 123 4.86 -18.96 7.63
C LYS A 123 5.85 -19.31 6.52
N LEU A 124 5.44 -19.16 5.26
CA LEU A 124 6.33 -19.38 4.11
C LEU A 124 7.45 -18.34 4.08
N LEU A 125 7.14 -17.05 4.33
CA LEU A 125 8.14 -16.00 4.42
C LEU A 125 9.10 -16.20 5.60
N GLN A 126 8.61 -16.61 6.77
CA GLN A 126 9.47 -16.89 7.93
C GLN A 126 10.39 -18.09 7.69
N LYS A 127 9.96 -19.09 6.92
CA LYS A 127 10.77 -20.27 6.60
C LYS A 127 11.86 -19.97 5.56
N HIS A 128 11.54 -19.17 4.54
CA HIS A 128 12.41 -18.99 3.37
C HIS A 128 13.05 -17.59 3.26
N SER A 129 12.62 -16.62 4.06
CA SER A 129 13.01 -15.21 3.99
C SER A 129 13.04 -14.56 5.39
N SER A 130 13.61 -15.26 6.37
CA SER A 130 13.75 -14.79 7.75
C SER A 130 14.79 -13.68 7.95
N GLU A 131 15.64 -13.42 6.96
CA GLU A 131 16.65 -12.36 7.01
C GLU A 131 16.08 -10.99 6.60
N TYR A 132 14.87 -10.95 6.05
CA TYR A 132 14.24 -9.71 5.62
C TYR A 132 13.45 -9.06 6.75
N ILE A 133 13.68 -7.76 6.96
CA ILE A 133 12.97 -6.93 7.96
C ILE A 133 11.46 -6.95 7.71
N GLU A 134 11.01 -6.81 6.45
CA GLU A 134 9.58 -6.79 6.10
C GLU A 134 8.83 -8.05 6.56
N THR A 135 9.47 -9.22 6.56
CA THR A 135 8.87 -10.48 7.02
C THR A 135 8.45 -10.38 8.49
N HIS A 136 9.34 -9.86 9.34
CA HIS A 136 9.08 -9.74 10.77
C HIS A 136 8.19 -8.55 11.10
N LEU A 137 8.22 -7.48 10.31
CA LEU A 137 7.27 -6.38 10.40
C LEU A 137 5.84 -6.89 10.16
N LEU A 138 5.62 -7.66 9.09
CA LEU A 138 4.33 -8.29 8.83
C LEU A 138 3.97 -9.32 9.92
N SER A 139 4.94 -10.06 10.44
CA SER A 139 4.71 -10.97 11.55
C SER A 139 4.20 -10.25 12.79
N PHE A 140 4.78 -9.09 13.10
CA PHE A 140 4.34 -8.25 14.20
C PHE A 140 2.88 -7.80 13.98
N GLU A 141 2.59 -7.18 12.83
CA GLU A 141 1.24 -6.67 12.51
C GLU A 141 0.15 -7.75 12.55
N VAL A 142 0.43 -8.96 12.03
CA VAL A 142 -0.49 -10.10 12.08
C VAL A 142 -0.68 -10.60 13.52
N ASN A 143 0.41 -10.79 14.26
CA ASN A 143 0.32 -11.34 15.63
C ASN A 143 -0.33 -10.35 16.61
N MET A 144 -0.15 -9.05 16.40
CA MET A 144 -0.82 -8.00 17.18
C MET A 144 -2.34 -8.07 17.00
N ARG A 145 -2.83 -8.22 15.76
CA ARG A 145 -4.28 -8.38 15.47
C ARG A 145 -4.84 -9.70 15.99
N LYS A 146 -4.07 -10.78 15.91
CA LYS A 146 -4.43 -12.09 16.48
C LYS A 146 -4.30 -12.15 18.00
N GLN A 147 -3.90 -11.06 18.67
CA GLN A 147 -3.68 -10.99 20.12
C GLN A 147 -2.68 -12.04 20.64
N LYS A 148 -1.70 -12.44 19.82
CA LYS A 148 -0.65 -13.40 20.18
C LYS A 148 0.58 -12.66 20.69
N THR A 149 0.53 -12.18 21.93
CA THR A 149 1.55 -11.29 22.53
C THR A 149 2.98 -11.85 22.47
N LEU A 150 3.19 -13.13 22.80
CA LEU A 150 4.54 -13.73 22.78
C LEU A 150 5.11 -13.85 21.36
N LEU A 151 4.28 -14.16 20.36
CA LEU A 151 4.74 -14.21 18.97
C LEU A 151 4.99 -12.81 18.41
N ALA A 152 4.25 -11.80 18.88
CA ALA A 152 4.55 -10.40 18.57
C ALA A 152 5.88 -9.96 19.18
N LEU A 153 6.16 -10.33 20.44
CA LEU A 153 7.47 -10.10 21.07
C LEU A 153 8.60 -10.78 20.30
N GLN A 154 8.39 -12.04 19.90
CA GLN A 154 9.37 -12.77 19.08
C GLN A 154 9.68 -12.03 17.78
N ALA A 155 8.66 -11.51 17.09
CA ALA A 155 8.84 -10.73 15.87
C ALA A 155 9.65 -9.44 16.13
N VAL A 156 9.37 -8.73 17.23
CA VAL A 156 10.14 -7.54 17.64
C VAL A 156 11.60 -7.90 17.94
N LYS A 157 11.87 -9.00 18.66
CA LYS A 157 13.24 -9.46 18.91
C LYS A 157 13.98 -9.79 17.61
N HIS A 158 13.32 -10.41 16.65
CA HIS A 158 13.92 -10.65 15.33
C HIS A 158 14.20 -9.36 14.56
N LEU A 159 13.28 -8.37 14.59
CA LEU A 159 13.50 -7.05 13.99
C LEU A 159 14.72 -6.35 14.58
N LEU A 160 14.82 -6.30 15.91
CA LEU A 160 15.95 -5.68 16.61
C LEU A 160 17.28 -6.42 16.34
N ARG A 161 17.24 -7.74 16.15
CA ARG A 161 18.43 -8.53 15.80
C ARG A 161 18.91 -8.24 14.38
N LEU A 162 17.99 -7.99 13.44
CA LEU A 162 18.33 -7.68 12.05
C LEU A 162 18.82 -6.25 11.92
N ASP A 163 18.03 -5.29 12.41
CA ASP A 163 18.36 -3.88 12.39
C ASP A 163 17.63 -3.15 13.53
N ALA A 164 18.39 -2.87 14.59
CA ALA A 164 17.91 -2.13 15.75
C ALA A 164 17.70 -0.64 15.46
N GLU A 165 18.40 -0.09 14.46
CA GLU A 165 18.36 1.32 14.13
C GLU A 165 17.25 1.63 13.12
N HIS A 166 16.63 0.63 12.51
CA HIS A 166 15.58 0.83 11.53
C HIS A 166 14.34 1.54 12.11
N PRO A 167 13.78 2.56 11.42
CA PRO A 167 12.60 3.30 11.89
C PRO A 167 11.41 2.40 12.22
N ASP A 168 11.12 1.40 11.37
CA ASP A 168 10.00 0.49 11.60
C ASP A 168 10.23 -0.47 12.78
N SER A 169 11.49 -0.85 13.06
CA SER A 169 11.82 -1.67 14.24
C SER A 169 11.49 -0.90 15.52
N HIS A 170 11.86 0.38 15.57
CA HIS A 170 11.53 1.28 16.68
C HIS A 170 10.02 1.48 16.83
N ARG A 171 9.29 1.68 15.72
CA ARG A 171 7.82 1.76 15.74
C ARG A 171 7.19 0.50 16.34
N CYS A 172 7.60 -0.68 15.90
CA CYS A 172 7.09 -1.95 16.42
C CYS A 172 7.38 -2.11 17.90
N LEU A 173 8.59 -1.76 18.33
CA LEU A 173 8.99 -1.86 19.73
C LEU A 173 8.11 -1.01 20.64
N ILE A 174 7.97 0.28 20.34
CA ILE A 174 7.19 1.21 21.16
C ILE A 174 5.69 0.85 21.10
N LYS A 175 5.14 0.55 19.90
CA LYS A 175 3.75 0.10 19.76
C LYS A 175 3.46 -1.15 20.58
N PHE A 176 4.39 -2.12 20.59
CA PHE A 176 4.24 -3.34 21.37
C PHE A 176 4.10 -3.04 22.86
N PHE A 177 5.07 -2.34 23.45
CA PHE A 177 5.07 -2.07 24.88
C PHE A 177 3.98 -1.08 25.31
N SER A 178 3.61 -0.12 24.45
CA SER A 178 2.45 0.75 24.68
C SER A 178 1.16 -0.07 24.75
N LYS A 179 0.96 -1.00 23.80
CA LYS A 179 -0.22 -1.86 23.78
C LYS A 179 -0.25 -2.81 24.97
N VAL A 180 0.88 -3.43 25.31
CA VAL A 180 1.02 -4.30 26.50
C VAL A 180 0.70 -3.54 27.78
N GLY A 181 1.21 -2.31 27.93
CA GLY A 181 0.91 -1.46 29.08
C GLY A 181 -0.55 -1.02 29.20
N SER A 182 -1.29 -1.04 28.09
CA SER A 182 -2.73 -0.73 28.05
C SER A 182 -3.63 -1.97 28.23
N MET A 183 -3.06 -3.18 28.29
CA MET A 183 -3.85 -4.39 28.54
C MET A 183 -4.30 -4.45 30.00
N PRO A 184 -5.48 -5.04 30.29
CA PRO A 184 -5.91 -5.25 31.67
C PRO A 184 -4.92 -6.15 32.43
N ALA A 185 -4.91 -6.00 33.75
CA ALA A 185 -4.07 -6.82 34.63
C ALA A 185 -4.34 -8.32 34.38
N PRO A 186 -3.29 -9.16 34.39
CA PRO A 186 -3.43 -10.59 34.11
C PRO A 186 -4.33 -11.26 35.15
N VAL A 187 -5.43 -11.86 34.68
CA VAL A 187 -6.41 -12.52 35.55
C VAL A 187 -6.13 -14.02 35.62
N THR A 188 -5.78 -14.61 34.48
CA THR A 188 -5.50 -16.05 34.36
C THR A 188 -4.02 -16.36 34.62
N ASP A 189 -3.74 -17.59 35.05
CA ASP A 189 -2.35 -18.00 35.31
C ASP A 189 -1.52 -18.03 34.01
N ALA A 190 -2.14 -18.31 32.87
CA ALA A 190 -1.49 -18.22 31.56
C ALA A 190 -1.07 -16.77 31.24
N GLU A 191 -1.92 -15.78 31.53
CA GLU A 191 -1.58 -14.37 31.34
C GLU A 191 -0.47 -13.93 32.29
N LYS A 192 -0.49 -14.37 33.56
CA LYS A 192 0.60 -14.07 34.52
C LYS A 192 1.93 -14.61 34.03
N LEU A 193 1.97 -15.82 33.45
CA LEU A 193 3.17 -16.38 32.83
C LEU A 193 3.65 -15.53 31.65
N ILE A 194 2.74 -15.09 30.78
CA ILE A 194 3.07 -14.20 29.66
C ILE A 194 3.68 -12.89 30.19
N TRP A 195 3.08 -12.29 31.23
CA TRP A 195 3.61 -11.08 31.86
C TRP A 195 4.99 -11.30 32.49
N GLY A 196 5.21 -12.42 33.19
CA GLY A 196 6.52 -12.75 33.74
C GLY A 196 7.60 -12.87 32.67
N VAL A 197 7.28 -13.45 31.50
CA VAL A 197 8.21 -13.48 30.35
C VAL A 197 8.48 -12.08 29.82
N LEU A 198 7.46 -11.22 29.72
CA LEU A 198 7.61 -9.85 29.23
C LEU A 198 8.48 -8.99 30.15
N GLU A 199 8.30 -9.12 31.46
CA GLU A 199 9.11 -8.43 32.47
C GLU A 199 10.57 -8.89 32.45
N ALA A 200 10.80 -10.20 32.28
CA ALA A 200 12.15 -10.75 32.15
C ALA A 200 12.85 -10.34 30.85
N GLU A 201 12.11 -10.20 29.75
CA GLU A 201 12.66 -9.86 28.44
C GLU A 201 12.81 -8.34 28.22
N ARG A 202 12.00 -7.51 28.87
CA ARG A 202 12.12 -6.05 28.75
C ARG A 202 13.54 -5.50 29.02
N PRO A 203 14.28 -5.91 30.06
CA PRO A 203 15.64 -5.41 30.30
C PRO A 203 16.66 -5.95 29.28
N THR A 204 16.40 -7.07 28.59
CA THR A 204 17.35 -7.59 27.57
C THR A 204 17.41 -6.71 26.33
N ILE A 205 16.39 -5.85 26.13
CA ILE A 205 16.30 -4.91 25.02
C ILE A 205 17.09 -3.65 25.38
N SER A 206 18.25 -3.48 24.74
CA SER A 206 19.18 -2.35 24.98
C SER A 206 18.51 -0.97 24.90
N GLN A 207 17.52 -0.80 24.02
CA GLN A 207 16.78 0.45 23.83
C GLN A 207 15.85 0.79 25.00
N LEU A 208 15.43 -0.19 25.79
CA LEU A 208 14.47 -0.04 26.88
C LEU A 208 15.07 -0.31 28.27
N HIS A 209 16.38 -0.58 28.35
CA HIS A 209 17.04 -0.96 29.59
C HIS A 209 16.94 0.15 30.66
N GLY A 210 16.00 0.00 31.60
CA GLY A 210 15.74 0.94 32.69
C GLY A 210 15.11 2.27 32.27
N LYS A 211 14.68 2.41 31.00
CA LYS A 211 14.13 3.66 30.44
C LYS A 211 12.60 3.56 30.28
N SER A 212 11.92 4.71 30.38
CA SER A 212 10.52 4.80 29.96
C SER A 212 10.42 4.72 28.43
N LEU A 213 9.22 4.45 27.91
CA LEU A 213 9.00 4.44 26.46
C LEU A 213 9.22 5.82 25.83
N ILE A 214 8.96 6.89 26.59
CA ILE A 214 9.16 8.27 26.17
C ILE A 214 10.67 8.58 26.08
N ASP A 215 11.45 8.17 27.09
CA ASP A 215 12.91 8.35 27.09
C ASP A 215 13.60 7.53 26.00
N ALA A 216 13.08 6.34 25.71
CA ALA A 216 13.56 5.54 24.60
C ALA A 216 13.29 6.22 23.24
N ASN A 217 12.13 6.86 23.10
CA ASN A 217 11.76 7.60 21.89
C ASN A 217 12.61 8.87 21.70
N SER A 218 12.86 9.61 22.77
CA SER A 218 13.74 10.80 22.71
C SER A 218 15.19 10.40 22.42
N PHE A 219 15.72 9.36 23.05
CA PHE A 219 17.08 8.87 22.77
C PHE A 219 17.24 8.40 21.30
N PHE A 220 16.21 7.77 20.73
CA PHE A 220 16.22 7.37 19.32
C PHE A 220 16.26 8.59 18.39
N LEU A 221 15.56 9.67 18.73
CA LEU A 221 15.64 10.95 18.02
C LEU A 221 17.04 11.56 18.10
N GLU A 222 17.67 11.55 19.27
CA GLU A 222 19.01 12.10 19.47
C GLU A 222 20.05 11.44 18.58
N LYS A 223 19.93 10.12 18.38
CA LYS A 223 20.83 9.35 17.55
C LYS A 223 20.63 9.58 16.04
N HIS A 224 19.40 9.89 15.62
CA HIS A 224 19.00 9.93 14.20
C HIS A 224 18.33 11.25 13.78
N ARG A 225 18.86 12.39 14.24
CA ARG A 225 18.30 13.73 13.98
C ARG A 225 18.23 14.11 12.50
N ASP A 226 19.13 13.58 11.69
CA ASP A 226 19.26 13.98 10.28
C ASP A 226 18.35 13.19 9.33
N SER A 227 17.74 12.10 9.80
CA SER A 227 16.98 11.20 8.95
C SER A 227 15.48 11.43 9.09
N LEU A 228 14.84 11.82 7.96
CA LEU A 228 13.40 12.08 7.89
C LEU A 228 12.57 10.90 8.42
N MET A 229 12.89 9.68 8.02
CA MET A 229 12.09 8.49 8.41
C MET A 229 12.21 8.17 9.91
N HIS A 230 13.37 8.43 10.51
CA HIS A 230 13.56 8.26 11.95
C HIS A 230 12.77 9.32 12.72
N ARG A 231 12.83 10.59 12.30
CA ARG A 231 12.01 11.67 12.87
C ARG A 231 10.51 11.37 12.75
N ALA A 232 10.08 10.89 11.59
CA ALA A 232 8.69 10.51 11.36
C ALA A 232 8.27 9.32 12.26
N ALA A 233 9.14 8.33 12.46
CA ALA A 233 8.89 7.25 13.41
C ALA A 233 8.77 7.76 14.85
N VAL A 234 9.67 8.64 15.29
CA VAL A 234 9.63 9.25 16.62
C VAL A 234 8.36 10.06 16.82
N ALA A 235 7.98 10.89 15.84
CA ALA A 235 6.77 11.71 15.87
C ALA A 235 5.51 10.84 15.95
N GLU A 236 5.43 9.78 15.15
CA GLU A 236 4.34 8.79 15.25
C GLU A 236 4.27 8.18 16.64
N MET A 237 5.42 7.77 17.21
CA MET A 237 5.46 7.13 18.52
C MET A 237 5.16 8.10 19.66
N LEU A 238 5.56 9.36 19.53
CA LEU A 238 5.21 10.42 20.49
C LEU A 238 3.70 10.61 20.54
N TYR A 239 3.04 10.66 19.37
CA TYR A 239 1.59 10.77 19.29
C TYR A 239 0.87 9.54 19.85
N VAL A 240 1.39 8.33 19.61
CA VAL A 240 0.83 7.08 20.16
C VAL A 240 0.95 7.02 21.70
N LEU A 241 2.06 7.50 22.27
CA LEU A 241 2.28 7.52 23.71
C LEU A 241 1.54 8.68 24.41
N GLU A 242 1.57 9.87 23.81
CA GLU A 242 1.03 11.10 24.37
C GLU A 242 0.23 11.88 23.29
N PRO A 243 -1.07 11.57 23.12
CA PRO A 243 -1.92 12.25 22.11
C PRO A 243 -1.99 13.77 22.29
N ASN A 244 -1.78 14.26 23.51
CA ASN A 244 -1.78 15.68 23.86
C ASN A 244 -0.61 16.46 23.24
N LYS A 245 0.50 15.79 22.89
CA LYS A 245 1.71 16.41 22.31
C LYS A 245 1.73 16.37 20.78
N LYS A 246 0.55 16.35 20.16
CA LYS A 246 0.39 16.37 18.69
C LYS A 246 1.20 17.47 18.01
N GLY A 247 1.18 18.69 18.56
CA GLY A 247 1.93 19.83 18.01
C GLY A 247 3.44 19.59 17.97
N GLU A 248 4.01 19.02 19.04
CA GLU A 248 5.43 18.67 19.10
C GLU A 248 5.79 17.63 18.04
N ALA A 249 4.97 16.58 17.87
CA ALA A 249 5.15 15.58 16.83
C ALA A 249 5.18 16.18 15.42
N ILE A 250 4.32 17.17 15.13
CA ILE A 250 4.30 17.87 13.84
C ILE A 250 5.56 18.71 13.66
N THR A 251 5.96 19.48 14.68
CA THR A 251 7.20 20.29 14.61
C THR A 251 8.45 19.43 14.42
N LEU A 252 8.47 18.20 14.95
CA LEU A 252 9.55 17.25 14.72
C LEU A 252 9.64 16.82 13.25
N ILE A 253 8.52 16.71 12.54
CA ILE A 253 8.49 16.37 11.11
C ILE A 253 8.84 17.60 10.27
N GLU A 254 8.21 18.74 10.53
CA GLU A 254 8.39 20.00 9.78
C GLU A 254 9.81 20.56 9.94
N GLY A 255 10.44 20.39 11.12
CA GLY A 255 11.81 20.82 11.37
C GLY A 255 12.88 19.96 10.67
N SER A 256 12.48 19.00 9.83
CA SER A 256 13.40 18.24 8.99
C SER A 256 13.81 19.09 7.80
N ASN A 257 15.12 19.24 7.60
CA ASN A 257 15.67 19.92 6.43
C ASN A 257 16.15 18.89 5.39
N ASN A 258 15.90 19.18 4.12
CA ASN A 258 16.39 18.38 3.01
C ASN A 258 17.76 18.88 2.58
N ASP A 259 18.76 18.67 3.43
CA ASP A 259 20.13 19.10 3.15
C ASP A 259 20.68 18.41 1.89
N MET A 260 21.49 19.14 1.14
CA MET A 260 22.22 18.60 -0.01
C MET A 260 23.21 17.55 0.49
N GLY A 261 23.06 16.30 0.06
CA GLY A 261 24.02 15.25 0.35
C GLY A 261 25.33 15.50 -0.39
N SER A 262 26.46 15.35 0.30
CA SER A 262 27.76 15.22 -0.36
C SER A 262 27.88 13.79 -0.89
N THR A 263 27.51 13.58 -2.15
CA THR A 263 27.82 12.34 -2.87
C THR A 263 29.04 12.59 -3.73
N ASN A 264 30.17 11.99 -3.38
CA ASN A 264 31.41 11.97 -4.17
C ASN A 264 31.21 11.10 -5.43
N GLY A 265 30.41 11.56 -6.39
CA GLY A 265 30.13 10.84 -7.63
C GLY A 265 29.70 11.78 -8.77
N ALA A 266 29.85 11.30 -10.01
CA ALA A 266 29.60 12.05 -11.26
C ALA A 266 28.13 12.49 -11.47
N LEU A 267 27.22 12.07 -10.59
CA LEU A 267 25.85 12.54 -10.49
C LEU A 267 25.85 13.55 -9.33
N GLY A 268 25.69 14.85 -9.63
CA GLY A 268 25.85 15.93 -8.65
C GLY A 268 25.05 15.77 -7.34
N SER A 269 25.26 16.67 -6.38
CA SER A 269 24.66 16.61 -5.04
C SER A 269 23.18 16.20 -5.03
N VAL A 270 22.91 14.96 -4.59
CA VAL A 270 21.55 14.42 -4.49
C VAL A 270 20.96 14.82 -3.14
N ARG A 271 19.73 15.37 -3.17
CA ARG A 271 18.95 15.65 -1.95
C ARG A 271 18.71 14.36 -1.15
N LYS A 272 18.83 14.43 0.18
CA LYS A 272 18.70 13.25 1.06
C LYS A 272 17.28 12.64 1.03
N TRP A 273 16.24 13.44 0.79
CA TRP A 273 14.86 12.94 0.82
C TRP A 273 14.49 12.21 -0.46
N ARG A 274 13.86 11.03 -0.29
CA ARG A 274 13.28 10.27 -1.40
C ARG A 274 11.79 10.54 -1.50
N LEU A 275 11.26 10.57 -2.72
CA LEU A 275 9.84 10.78 -2.98
C LEU A 275 8.95 9.81 -2.18
N LYS A 276 9.33 8.53 -2.11
CA LYS A 276 8.59 7.50 -1.36
C LYS A 276 8.49 7.81 0.14
N ASP A 277 9.57 8.34 0.71
CA ASP A 277 9.67 8.67 2.12
C ASP A 277 8.78 9.89 2.43
N CYS A 278 8.82 10.93 1.58
CA CYS A 278 7.94 12.10 1.71
C CYS A 278 6.45 11.75 1.57
N ILE A 279 6.10 10.82 0.67
CA ILE A 279 4.71 10.31 0.53
C ILE A 279 4.30 9.55 1.80
N ALA A 280 5.19 8.76 2.39
CA ALA A 280 4.91 8.06 3.63
C ALA A 280 4.65 9.04 4.79
N VAL A 281 5.43 10.12 4.88
CA VAL A 281 5.24 11.20 5.87
C VAL A 281 3.92 11.95 5.64
N HIS A 282 3.58 12.27 4.40
CA HIS A 282 2.28 12.89 4.10
C HIS A 282 1.12 12.00 4.56
N LYS A 283 1.16 10.70 4.24
CA LYS A 283 0.14 9.74 4.68
C LYS A 283 0.10 9.60 6.20
N LEU A 284 1.24 9.68 6.88
CA LEU A 284 1.31 9.67 8.35
C LEU A 284 0.58 10.88 8.96
N LEU A 285 0.83 12.08 8.43
CA LEU A 285 0.18 13.32 8.86
C LEU A 285 -1.34 13.28 8.64
N GLU A 286 -1.76 12.75 7.48
CA GLU A 286 -3.17 12.65 7.09
C GLU A 286 -3.94 11.57 7.87
N THR A 287 -3.37 10.36 8.01
CA THR A 287 -4.14 9.20 8.51
C THR A 287 -3.96 8.93 9.99
N ILE A 288 -2.76 9.11 10.54
CA ILE A 288 -2.45 8.73 11.93
C ILE A 288 -2.55 9.96 12.84
N ILE A 289 -1.85 11.03 12.49
CA ILE A 289 -1.86 12.29 13.25
C ILE A 289 -3.17 13.07 13.00
N ASN A 290 -3.83 12.81 11.87
CA ASN A 290 -5.11 13.40 11.47
C ASN A 290 -5.06 14.94 11.51
N ASP A 291 -4.05 15.51 10.87
CA ASP A 291 -3.86 16.95 10.74
C ASP A 291 -3.76 17.35 9.27
N ASN A 292 -4.90 17.76 8.71
CA ASN A 292 -5.00 18.13 7.29
C ASN A 292 -4.24 19.42 6.95
N ASP A 293 -4.07 20.31 7.92
CA ASP A 293 -3.38 21.58 7.73
C ASP A 293 -1.86 21.35 7.67
N ALA A 294 -1.31 20.56 8.60
CA ALA A 294 0.07 20.10 8.54
C ALA A 294 0.36 19.24 7.31
N ALA A 295 -0.55 18.34 6.93
CA ALA A 295 -0.41 17.55 5.71
C ALA A 295 -0.37 18.45 4.46
N SER A 296 -1.20 19.50 4.40
CA SER A 296 -1.22 20.46 3.30
C SER A 296 0.07 21.27 3.21
N ARG A 297 0.56 21.80 4.34
CA ARG A 297 1.87 22.47 4.40
C ARG A 297 3.00 21.57 3.93
N TRP A 298 3.01 20.32 4.40
CA TRP A 298 3.99 19.31 3.98
C TRP A 298 3.89 19.01 2.47
N LYS A 299 2.67 18.94 1.92
CA LYS A 299 2.43 18.74 0.48
C LYS A 299 3.03 19.89 -0.33
N VAL A 300 2.78 21.13 0.05
CA VAL A 300 3.32 22.35 -0.59
C VAL A 300 4.85 22.35 -0.53
N GLN A 301 5.42 22.10 0.65
CA GLN A 301 6.87 22.01 0.83
C GLN A 301 7.46 20.92 -0.08
N CYS A 302 6.88 19.72 -0.12
CA CYS A 302 7.35 18.63 -0.97
C CYS A 302 7.19 18.91 -2.48
N ALA A 303 6.21 19.73 -2.88
CA ALA A 303 6.04 20.12 -4.29
C ALA A 303 7.24 20.91 -4.82
N GLU A 304 7.85 21.76 -3.99
CA GLU A 304 9.10 22.48 -4.31
C GLU A 304 10.28 21.53 -4.48
N TYR A 305 10.33 20.46 -3.68
CA TYR A 305 11.40 19.46 -3.75
C TYR A 305 11.23 18.48 -4.92
N PHE A 306 9.99 18.20 -5.33
CA PHE A 306 9.66 17.21 -6.37
C PHE A 306 8.75 17.81 -7.45
N PRO A 307 9.28 18.66 -8.36
CA PRO A 307 8.48 19.39 -9.35
C PRO A 307 7.67 18.51 -10.32
N TYR A 308 8.09 17.27 -10.56
CA TYR A 308 7.43 16.33 -11.48
C TYR A 308 6.48 15.35 -10.77
N SER A 309 6.33 15.43 -9.45
CA SER A 309 5.48 14.51 -8.71
C SER A 309 4.00 14.79 -9.00
N THR A 310 3.27 13.76 -9.45
CA THR A 310 1.79 13.82 -9.55
C THR A 310 1.12 13.77 -8.18
N TYR A 311 1.76 13.17 -7.18
CA TYR A 311 1.21 13.09 -5.82
C TYR A 311 1.23 14.45 -5.10
N PHE A 312 2.31 15.21 -5.26
CA PHE A 312 2.48 16.51 -4.64
C PHE A 312 2.01 17.67 -5.52
N GLU A 313 1.53 17.39 -6.74
CA GLU A 313 1.12 18.42 -7.71
C GLU A 313 2.24 19.45 -7.97
N GLY A 314 3.46 18.97 -8.17
CA GLY A 314 4.59 19.85 -8.46
C GLY A 314 4.40 20.65 -9.75
N ASN A 315 5.07 21.80 -9.85
CA ASN A 315 4.85 22.78 -10.93
C ASN A 315 5.09 22.26 -12.36
N HIS A 316 5.80 21.15 -12.52
CA HIS A 316 6.07 20.50 -13.82
C HIS A 316 5.32 19.16 -13.98
N SER A 317 4.35 18.89 -13.11
CA SER A 317 3.55 17.68 -13.13
C SER A 317 2.36 17.83 -14.07
N SER A 318 2.02 16.75 -14.76
CA SER A 318 0.82 16.68 -15.62
C SER A 318 -0.50 16.89 -14.85
N ALA A 319 -0.48 16.79 -13.51
CA ALA A 319 -1.62 17.09 -12.67
C ALA A 319 -2.01 18.59 -12.67
N VAL A 320 -1.05 19.50 -12.82
CA VAL A 320 -1.28 20.97 -12.76
C VAL A 320 -1.92 21.49 -14.06
N SER A 321 -1.62 20.88 -15.20
CA SER A 321 -2.25 21.24 -16.48
C SER A 321 -3.75 20.91 -16.54
N ASN A 322 -4.20 19.90 -15.77
CA ASN A 322 -5.59 19.45 -15.77
C ASN A 322 -6.51 20.31 -14.88
N SER A 323 -5.99 21.03 -13.87
CA SER A 323 -6.81 21.90 -13.02
C SER A 323 -7.22 23.20 -13.73
N THR A 324 -6.45 23.64 -14.72
CA THR A 324 -6.69 24.89 -15.45
C THR A 324 -7.71 24.74 -16.59
N SER A 325 -8.03 23.50 -17.01
CA SER A 325 -8.89 23.25 -18.18
C SER A 325 -10.41 23.25 -17.88
N HIS A 326 -10.83 23.56 -16.64
CA HIS A 326 -12.25 23.59 -16.24
C HIS A 326 -12.83 24.99 -16.00
N GLN A 327 -12.11 26.07 -16.30
CA GLN A 327 -12.68 27.43 -16.29
C GLN A 327 -12.80 27.97 -17.71
N ILE A 328 -13.89 27.61 -18.39
CA ILE A 328 -14.39 28.41 -19.52
C ILE A 328 -15.29 29.50 -18.91
N PRO A 329 -14.96 30.80 -19.02
CA PRO A 329 -15.85 31.86 -18.62
C PRO A 329 -17.07 31.89 -19.57
N LYS A 330 -18.28 31.80 -19.02
CA LYS A 330 -19.51 32.12 -19.76
C LYS A 330 -19.52 33.62 -20.04
N LEU A 331 -19.37 34.01 -21.31
CA LEU A 331 -19.72 35.35 -21.80
C LEU A 331 -21.24 35.45 -21.96
N PRO A 332 -21.87 36.63 -21.77
CA PRO A 332 -23.32 36.76 -21.71
C PRO A 332 -23.94 36.76 -23.12
N GLN A 333 -25.06 36.07 -23.28
CA GLN A 333 -25.93 36.14 -24.44
C GLN A 333 -26.77 37.42 -24.39
N ASN A 334 -26.71 38.23 -25.44
CA ASN A 334 -27.73 39.23 -25.78
C ASN A 334 -28.35 38.86 -27.14
N ASP A 335 -29.66 39.06 -27.21
CA ASP A 335 -30.59 38.70 -28.29
C ASP A 335 -30.32 39.35 -29.65
N GLY A 336 -30.79 38.67 -30.71
CA GLY A 336 -31.00 39.24 -32.04
C GLY A 336 -31.02 38.18 -33.15
N GLY A 337 -32.21 37.73 -33.56
CA GLY A 337 -32.39 36.61 -34.50
C GLY A 337 -32.34 36.95 -35.99
N ALA A 338 -32.37 35.91 -36.82
CA ALA A 338 -33.18 35.78 -38.04
C ALA A 338 -32.90 34.43 -38.74
N ASP A 339 -33.97 33.90 -39.34
CA ASP A 339 -34.15 32.62 -40.03
C ASP A 339 -33.18 32.30 -41.19
N SER A 340 -32.87 31.01 -41.39
CA SER A 340 -33.44 30.16 -42.46
C SER A 340 -32.55 28.94 -42.84
N SER A 341 -33.12 27.76 -42.56
CA SER A 341 -33.18 26.52 -43.35
C SER A 341 -32.12 26.16 -44.42
N ILE A 342 -31.55 24.94 -44.30
CA ILE A 342 -31.70 23.74 -45.17
C ILE A 342 -30.45 22.81 -45.19
N SER A 343 -30.74 21.52 -44.96
CA SER A 343 -30.07 20.26 -45.38
C SER A 343 -28.83 19.70 -44.67
N ASN A 344 -29.11 18.65 -43.88
CA ASN A 344 -28.43 17.35 -43.76
C ASN A 344 -27.38 16.99 -44.85
N GLN A 345 -26.20 16.51 -44.44
CA GLN A 345 -25.92 15.06 -44.32
C GLN A 345 -24.52 14.77 -43.73
N ASN A 346 -24.52 13.86 -42.74
CA ASN A 346 -23.58 12.78 -42.43
C ASN A 346 -22.05 12.99 -42.35
N SER A 347 -21.59 12.70 -41.12
CA SER A 347 -20.54 11.74 -40.77
C SER A 347 -19.06 12.15 -40.91
N SER A 348 -18.39 12.09 -39.76
CA SER A 348 -17.19 11.27 -39.48
C SER A 348 -15.98 12.01 -38.89
N SER A 349 -15.42 11.32 -37.89
CA SER A 349 -14.07 11.40 -37.33
C SER A 349 -13.59 12.67 -36.62
N LEU A 350 -13.61 12.57 -35.29
CA LEU A 350 -12.61 13.13 -34.39
C LEU A 350 -11.20 12.92 -34.97
N SER A 351 -10.47 14.01 -35.19
CA SER A 351 -9.06 13.99 -35.56
C SER A 351 -8.19 13.69 -34.35
N SER A 352 -7.22 12.82 -34.58
CA SER A 352 -6.27 12.24 -33.65
C SER A 352 -5.10 13.15 -33.29
N ASN A 353 -4.66 13.00 -32.05
CA ASN A 353 -3.32 13.20 -31.50
C ASN A 353 -2.15 13.44 -32.49
N GLY A 354 -1.30 14.39 -32.08
CA GLY A 354 0.15 14.13 -31.95
C GLY A 354 0.97 14.30 -33.22
N LYS A 355 1.50 15.52 -33.40
CA LYS A 355 2.59 15.80 -34.32
C LYS A 355 3.87 15.14 -33.79
N VAL A 356 4.33 14.09 -34.45
CA VAL A 356 5.66 13.48 -34.23
C VAL A 356 6.66 14.33 -35.02
N GLU A 357 7.54 15.04 -34.30
CA GLU A 357 8.71 15.67 -34.91
C GLU A 357 9.74 14.58 -35.22
N GLU A 358 10.12 14.55 -36.49
CA GLU A 358 11.03 13.60 -37.11
C GLU A 358 12.48 13.95 -36.72
N LEU A 359 13.09 13.10 -35.89
CA LEU A 359 14.52 13.15 -35.52
C LEU A 359 15.36 12.53 -36.64
N GLU A 360 15.64 13.30 -37.70
CA GLU A 360 16.72 13.00 -38.64
C GLU A 360 18.06 13.57 -38.13
N ALA A 361 18.67 12.91 -37.16
CA ALA A 361 20.08 13.17 -36.81
C ALA A 361 20.66 11.98 -36.02
N LEU A 362 20.91 10.84 -36.68
CA LEU A 362 21.71 9.72 -36.11
C LEU A 362 22.02 8.63 -37.17
N LYS A 363 22.43 9.01 -38.40
CA LYS A 363 22.84 8.04 -39.44
C LYS A 363 24.33 7.98 -39.77
N ASP A 364 25.18 8.82 -39.18
CA ASP A 364 26.63 8.74 -39.41
C ASP A 364 27.38 8.50 -38.10
N LEU A 365 27.57 7.22 -37.76
CA LEU A 365 28.64 6.75 -36.86
C LEU A 365 28.95 5.29 -37.24
N VAL A 366 29.66 5.14 -38.36
CA VAL A 366 30.36 3.90 -38.70
C VAL A 366 31.58 3.81 -37.80
N ILE A 367 31.63 2.72 -37.02
CA ILE A 367 32.79 2.30 -36.24
C ILE A 367 33.86 1.82 -37.22
N GLN A 368 35.08 2.37 -37.10
CA GLN A 368 36.29 1.79 -37.67
C GLN A 368 37.26 1.47 -36.54
#